data_AF-E8MYW7-F1
#
_entry.id   AF-E8MYW7-F1
#
_cell.length_a   1.000
_cell.length_b   1.000
_cell.length_c   1.000
_cell.angle_alpha   90.00
_cell.angle_beta   90.00
_cell.angle_gamma   90.00
#
_symmetry.space_group_name_H-M   'P 1'
#
loop_
_entity.id
_entity.type
_entity.pdbx_description
1 polymer ?
#
loop_
_entity_poly.entity_id
_entity_poly.type
_entity_poly.pdbx_seq_one_letter_code
_entity_poly.pdbx_strand_id
1 'polypeptide(L)'
;MSYAFRRHDYNLNDFERCPEHGCVMMQVQDLPPVCLIEWLLEKAAERTVRDVILREQGEYDLPAVILDNGFLLPVEQVIRVRPAAPTELTLEEVAGWYVADILSMPGKDAVAVELLPPGAVVDEEPGILLQLSVDILLYLLFDQEIRKVEP
;
A
#
# COMPACT_ATOMS: atom_id res chain seq x y z
N MET A 1 15.46 -18.46 6.64
CA MET A 1 14.10 -18.81 6.21
C MET A 1 13.13 -18.16 7.17
N SER A 2 12.49 -17.06 6.75
CA SER A 2 11.54 -16.33 7.60
C SER A 2 10.33 -17.23 7.86
N TYR A 3 10.02 -17.45 9.14
CA TYR A 3 8.92 -18.28 9.64
C TYR A 3 7.63 -17.46 9.83
N ALA A 4 7.44 -16.45 8.98
CA ALA A 4 6.19 -15.70 8.88
C ALA A 4 5.66 -16.05 7.47
N PHE A 5 4.44 -16.50 7.23
CA PHE A 5 3.20 -16.03 7.78
C PHE A 5 2.13 -17.14 7.60
N ARG A 6 1.57 -17.68 8.69
CA ARG A 6 0.35 -18.52 8.68
C ARG A 6 -0.79 -17.80 9.39
N ARG A 7 -1.16 -16.60 8.93
CA ARG A 7 -2.38 -15.93 9.43
C ARG A 7 -3.55 -16.02 8.44
N HIS A 8 -3.28 -16.19 7.14
CA HIS A 8 -4.32 -16.20 6.10
C HIS A 8 -4.13 -17.28 5.00
N ASP A 9 -3.25 -18.28 5.20
CA ASP A 9 -2.95 -19.37 4.23
C ASP A 9 -2.41 -18.95 2.84
N TYR A 10 -1.91 -17.71 2.68
CA TYR A 10 -1.25 -17.26 1.45
C TYR A 10 0.26 -17.09 1.65
N ASN A 11 1.04 -17.60 0.69
CA ASN A 11 2.49 -17.37 0.61
C ASN A 11 2.78 -16.46 -0.59
N LEU A 12 3.30 -15.26 -0.34
CA LEU A 12 3.63 -14.28 -1.39
C LEU A 12 4.57 -14.85 -2.46
N ASN A 13 5.43 -15.81 -2.11
CA ASN A 13 6.35 -16.45 -3.06
C ASN A 13 5.63 -17.28 -4.12
N ASP A 14 4.36 -17.65 -3.87
CA ASP A 14 3.62 -18.49 -4.81
C ASP A 14 2.97 -17.67 -5.93
N PHE A 15 2.99 -16.34 -5.86
CA PHE A 15 2.41 -15.45 -6.86
C PHE A 15 3.40 -15.16 -7.99
N GLU A 16 2.90 -15.12 -9.22
CA GLU A 16 3.68 -14.61 -10.35
C GLU A 16 4.12 -13.16 -10.12
N ARG A 17 5.26 -12.80 -10.72
CA ARG A 17 5.87 -11.48 -10.60
C ARG A 17 5.75 -10.71 -11.91
N CYS A 18 5.40 -9.43 -11.80
CA CYS A 18 5.43 -8.51 -12.93
C CYS A 18 6.87 -8.39 -13.43
N PRO A 19 7.13 -8.58 -14.74
CA PRO A 19 8.48 -8.49 -15.28
C PRO A 19 9.07 -7.08 -15.23
N GLU A 20 8.22 -6.06 -15.19
CA GLU A 20 8.63 -4.65 -15.17
C GLU A 20 8.95 -4.17 -13.74
N HIS A 21 8.04 -4.44 -12.81
CA HIS A 21 8.10 -3.86 -11.46
C HIS A 21 8.56 -4.85 -10.37
N GLY A 22 8.63 -6.15 -10.68
CA GLY A 22 8.87 -7.22 -9.70
C GLY A 22 7.75 -7.42 -8.67
N CYS A 23 6.65 -6.67 -8.82
CA CYS A 23 5.46 -6.69 -7.97
C CYS A 23 4.69 -8.02 -8.09
N VAL A 24 3.79 -8.31 -7.15
CA VAL A 24 2.80 -9.38 -7.28
C VAL A 24 1.87 -9.10 -8.47
N MET A 25 1.65 -10.11 -9.32
CA MET A 25 0.57 -10.09 -10.31
C MET A 25 -0.73 -10.61 -9.69
N MET A 26 -1.85 -9.95 -10.02
CA MET A 26 -3.19 -10.33 -9.56
C MET A 26 -4.13 -10.48 -10.74
N GLN A 27 -5.16 -11.31 -10.60
CA GLN A 27 -6.21 -11.44 -11.59
C GLN A 27 -7.52 -10.89 -11.03
N VAL A 28 -8.15 -9.95 -11.74
CA VAL A 28 -9.45 -9.38 -11.33
C VAL A 28 -10.54 -10.06 -12.15
N GLN A 29 -11.36 -10.90 -11.52
CA GLN A 29 -12.39 -11.68 -12.22
C GLN A 29 -11.81 -12.42 -13.46
N ASP A 30 -12.44 -12.28 -14.63
CA ASP A 30 -12.01 -12.87 -15.91
C ASP A 30 -11.11 -11.95 -16.75
N LEU A 31 -10.60 -10.86 -16.16
CA LEU A 31 -9.68 -9.95 -16.84
C LEU A 31 -8.26 -10.55 -16.90
N PRO A 32 -7.40 -10.05 -17.82
CA PRO A 32 -5.99 -10.38 -17.81
C PRO A 32 -5.32 -10.04 -16.47
N PRO A 33 -4.25 -10.76 -16.08
CA PRO A 33 -3.44 -10.40 -14.92
C PRO A 33 -2.96 -8.94 -14.97
N VAL A 34 -2.97 -8.27 -13.82
CA VAL A 34 -2.56 -6.87 -13.63
C VAL A 34 -1.45 -6.80 -12.59
N CYS A 35 -0.46 -5.94 -12.77
CA CYS A 35 0.53 -5.68 -11.72
C CYS A 35 -0.12 -4.95 -10.55
N LEU A 36 0.20 -5.36 -9.32
CA LEU A 36 -0.25 -4.69 -8.10
C LEU A 36 0.03 -3.18 -8.11
N ILE A 37 1.20 -2.74 -8.62
CA ILE A 37 1.55 -1.33 -8.67
C ILE A 37 0.68 -0.57 -9.67
N GLU A 38 0.51 -1.10 -10.87
CA GLU A 38 -0.36 -0.47 -11.89
C GLU A 38 -1.79 -0.34 -11.38
N TRP A 39 -2.30 -1.41 -10.76
CA TRP A 39 -3.62 -1.39 -10.15
C TRP A 39 -3.72 -0.36 -9.02
N LEU A 40 -2.70 -0.26 -8.15
CA LEU A 40 -2.65 0.74 -7.09
C LEU A 40 -2.59 2.16 -7.65
N LEU A 41 -1.84 2.40 -8.73
CA LEU A 41 -1.78 3.70 -9.40
C LEU A 41 -3.19 4.11 -9.88
N GLU A 42 -3.95 3.20 -10.48
CA GLU A 42 -5.33 3.50 -10.91
C GLU A 42 -6.27 3.83 -9.75
N LYS A 43 -6.08 3.20 -8.59
CA LYS A 43 -7.02 3.31 -7.45
C LYS A 43 -6.64 4.38 -6.43
N ALA A 44 -5.35 4.63 -6.25
CA ALA A 44 -4.82 5.44 -5.16
C ALA A 44 -4.07 6.68 -5.63
N ALA A 45 -3.49 6.72 -6.84
CA ALA A 45 -2.73 7.88 -7.29
C ALA A 45 -3.57 9.16 -7.27
N GLU A 46 -2.96 10.26 -6.81
CA GLU A 46 -3.56 11.60 -6.67
C GLU A 46 -4.78 11.68 -5.76
N ARG A 47 -5.16 10.59 -5.09
CA ARG A 47 -6.26 10.57 -4.13
C ARG A 47 -5.85 11.21 -2.83
N THR A 48 -6.82 11.84 -2.17
CA THR A 48 -6.59 12.49 -0.88
C THR A 48 -6.90 11.56 0.28
N VAL A 49 -6.14 11.71 1.36
CA VAL A 49 -6.40 11.04 2.63
C VAL A 49 -7.65 11.64 3.26
N ARG A 50 -8.65 10.79 3.47
CA ARG A 50 -9.91 11.15 4.11
C ARG A 50 -9.90 10.86 5.61
N ASP A 51 -9.33 9.72 5.99
CA ASP A 51 -9.31 9.25 7.37
C ASP A 51 -8.11 8.32 7.63
N VAL A 52 -7.83 8.03 8.90
CA VAL A 52 -6.73 7.17 9.36
C VAL A 52 -7.24 6.27 10.47
N ILE A 53 -7.04 4.97 10.29
CA ILE A 53 -7.22 3.98 11.35
C ILE A 53 -5.90 3.89 12.11
N LEU A 54 -5.94 4.16 13.42
CA LEU A 54 -4.77 4.00 14.28
C LEU A 54 -4.65 2.56 14.77
N ARG A 55 -3.44 2.18 15.19
CA ARG A 55 -3.18 0.90 15.84
C ARG A 55 -4.14 0.75 17.04
N GLU A 56 -4.70 -0.44 17.23
CA GLU A 56 -5.72 -0.78 18.26
C GLU A 56 -7.17 -0.33 17.99
N GLN A 57 -7.44 0.44 16.92
CA GLN A 57 -8.80 0.88 16.57
C GLN A 57 -9.41 0.13 15.38
N GLY A 58 -8.63 -0.69 14.68
CA GLY A 58 -9.04 -1.43 13.48
C GLY A 58 -9.30 -2.91 13.72
N GLU A 59 -9.96 -3.55 12.75
CA GLU A 59 -10.10 -5.02 12.67
C GLU A 59 -8.74 -5.70 12.53
N TYR A 60 -7.79 -5.04 11.87
CA TYR A 60 -6.40 -5.45 11.76
C TYR A 60 -5.55 -4.67 12.75
N ASP A 61 -4.61 -5.35 13.43
CA ASP A 61 -3.66 -4.74 14.38
C ASP A 61 -2.55 -3.93 13.66
N LEU A 62 -2.92 -3.22 12.58
CA LEU A 62 -2.07 -2.32 11.82
C LEU A 62 -2.82 -1.00 11.57
N PRO A 63 -2.11 0.14 11.60
CA PRO A 63 -2.69 1.39 11.14
C PRO A 63 -3.02 1.33 9.65
N ALA A 64 -3.97 2.14 9.20
CA ALA A 64 -4.33 2.24 7.79
C ALA A 64 -4.73 3.66 7.41
N VAL A 65 -4.51 4.01 6.14
CA VAL A 65 -5.00 5.25 5.55
C VAL A 65 -6.23 4.94 4.71
N ILE A 66 -7.29 5.74 4.87
CA ILE A 66 -8.49 5.67 4.04
C ILE A 66 -8.48 6.88 3.09
N LEU A 67 -8.55 6.60 1.80
CA LEU A 67 -8.59 7.61 0.75
C LEU A 67 -10.03 8.11 0.51
N ASP A 68 -10.17 9.23 -0.20
CA ASP A 68 -11.46 9.87 -0.48
C ASP A 68 -12.47 9.01 -1.26
N ASN A 69 -11.99 8.01 -2.00
CA ASN A 69 -12.80 7.01 -2.68
C ASN A 69 -13.14 5.80 -1.81
N GLY A 70 -12.77 5.82 -0.53
CA GLY A 70 -12.97 4.72 0.43
C GLY A 70 -11.92 3.61 0.32
N PHE A 71 -10.90 3.75 -0.53
CA PHE A 71 -9.84 2.75 -0.65
C PHE A 71 -8.93 2.77 0.58
N LEU A 72 -8.60 1.60 1.11
CA LEU A 72 -7.84 1.43 2.35
C LEU A 72 -6.41 0.97 2.04
N LEU A 73 -5.43 1.71 2.55
CA LEU A 73 -4.01 1.41 2.46
C LEU A 73 -3.49 0.94 3.84
N PRO A 74 -3.28 -0.37 4.05
CA PRO A 74 -2.77 -0.89 5.31
C PRO A 74 -1.28 -0.56 5.45
N VAL A 75 -0.90 0.10 6.55
CA VAL A 75 0.44 0.63 6.76
C VAL A 75 1.23 -0.28 7.69
N GLU A 76 2.37 -0.77 7.21
CA GLU A 76 3.34 -1.52 8.02
C GLU A 76 4.30 -0.57 8.74
N GLN A 77 4.78 0.46 8.04
CA GLN A 77 5.73 1.42 8.59
C GLN A 77 5.54 2.81 7.95
N VAL A 78 5.77 3.85 8.75
CA VAL A 78 5.75 5.25 8.32
C VAL A 78 7.17 5.81 8.43
N ILE A 79 7.66 6.44 7.37
CA ILE A 79 9.00 7.02 7.30
C ILE A 79 8.87 8.46 6.81
N ARG A 80 9.32 9.43 7.61
CA ARG A 80 9.45 10.80 7.12
C ARG A 80 10.61 10.86 6.13
N VAL A 81 10.42 11.45 4.95
CA VAL A 81 11.44 11.41 3.89
C VAL A 81 12.66 12.28 4.23
N ARG A 82 12.43 13.43 4.90
CA ARG A 82 13.51 14.35 5.32
C ARG A 82 13.19 15.00 6.68
N PRO A 83 13.98 14.75 7.74
CA PRO A 83 15.00 13.71 7.84
C PRO A 83 14.37 12.30 7.80
N ALA A 84 15.10 11.34 7.23
CA ALA A 84 14.72 9.92 7.21
C ALA A 84 14.61 9.36 8.63
N ALA A 85 13.40 9.33 9.18
CA ALA A 85 13.14 8.85 10.53
C ALA A 85 11.78 8.13 10.60
N PRO A 86 11.70 6.99 11.32
CA PRO A 86 10.42 6.40 11.68
C PRO A 86 9.58 7.40 12.46
N THR A 87 8.28 7.45 12.17
CA THR A 87 7.31 8.27 12.89
C THR A 87 6.01 7.50 13.09
N GLU A 88 5.14 7.97 13.98
CA GLU A 88 3.77 7.47 14.07
C GLU A 88 2.88 8.21 13.07
N LEU A 89 1.92 7.50 12.47
CA LEU A 89 0.90 8.13 11.63
C LEU A 89 -0.17 8.74 12.53
N THR A 90 -0.48 10.02 12.36
CA THR A 90 -1.61 10.66 13.04
C THR A 90 -2.56 11.25 12.02
N LEU A 91 -3.87 11.14 12.26
CA LEU A 91 -4.90 11.71 11.38
C LEU A 91 -4.71 13.21 11.17
N GLU A 92 -4.38 13.94 12.24
CA GLU A 92 -4.20 15.40 12.21
C GLU A 92 -3.04 15.82 11.28
N GLU A 93 -2.02 14.97 11.12
CA GLU A 93 -0.86 15.29 10.29
C GLU A 93 -1.15 15.10 8.80
N VAL A 94 -1.89 14.04 8.42
CA VAL A 94 -2.02 13.62 7.01
C VAL A 94 -3.40 13.80 6.40
N ALA A 95 -4.43 14.18 7.17
CA ALA A 95 -5.74 14.44 6.59
C ALA A 95 -5.68 15.51 5.49
N GLY A 96 -6.22 15.19 4.31
CA GLY A 96 -6.19 16.04 3.13
C GLY A 96 -4.89 16.00 2.33
N TRP A 97 -3.84 15.31 2.79
CA TRP A 97 -2.64 15.04 1.98
C TRP A 97 -3.01 14.11 0.82
N TYR A 98 -2.23 14.13 -0.25
CA TYR A 98 -2.51 13.32 -1.43
C TYR A 98 -1.42 12.29 -1.67
N VAL A 99 -1.80 11.18 -2.30
CA VAL A 99 -0.88 10.16 -2.80
C VAL A 99 -0.14 10.72 -3.99
N ALA A 100 1.13 11.06 -3.78
CA ALA A 100 1.98 11.69 -4.78
C ALA A 100 2.67 10.66 -5.67
N ASP A 101 3.13 9.55 -5.07
CA ASP A 101 3.83 8.50 -5.80
C ASP A 101 3.59 7.13 -5.15
N ILE A 102 3.76 6.07 -5.95
CA ILE A 102 3.62 4.67 -5.54
C ILE A 102 4.84 3.89 -6.05
N LEU A 103 5.63 3.37 -5.11
CA LEU A 103 6.95 2.83 -5.37
C LEU A 103 7.01 1.33 -5.09
N SER A 104 7.65 0.58 -6.00
CA SER A 104 8.14 -0.76 -5.70
C SER A 104 9.39 -0.65 -4.85
N MET A 105 9.51 -1.42 -3.77
CA MET A 105 10.74 -1.48 -2.98
C MET A 105 11.59 -2.69 -3.38
N PRO A 106 12.76 -2.50 -4.00
CA PRO A 106 13.60 -3.62 -4.43
C PRO A 106 14.07 -4.49 -3.26
N GLY A 107 13.99 -5.81 -3.41
CA GLY A 107 14.51 -6.78 -2.44
C GLY A 107 13.59 -7.10 -1.26
N LYS A 108 12.39 -6.52 -1.23
CA LYS A 108 11.27 -6.91 -0.36
C LYS A 108 10.01 -6.96 -1.21
N ASP A 109 9.09 -7.88 -0.92
CA ASP A 109 7.73 -7.80 -1.47
C ASP A 109 6.98 -6.66 -0.76
N ALA A 110 7.40 -5.42 -1.03
CA ALA A 110 6.92 -4.24 -0.36
C ALA A 110 6.61 -3.15 -1.38
N VAL A 111 5.46 -2.52 -1.19
CA VAL A 111 5.03 -1.34 -1.93
C VAL A 111 5.04 -0.18 -0.95
N ALA A 112 5.50 0.98 -1.39
CA ALA A 112 5.46 2.19 -0.61
C ALA A 112 4.62 3.26 -1.30
N VAL A 113 3.98 4.11 -0.52
CA VAL A 113 3.16 5.24 -1.00
C VAL A 113 3.73 6.51 -0.40
N GLU A 114 4.05 7.48 -1.24
CA GLU A 114 4.42 8.82 -0.77
C GLU A 114 3.17 9.69 -0.62
N LEU A 115 3.03 10.29 0.55
CA LEU A 115 2.05 11.33 0.84
C LEU A 115 2.71 12.70 0.88
N LEU A 116 2.07 13.66 0.21
CA LEU A 116 2.45 15.07 0.22
C LEU A 116 1.30 15.97 0.68
N PRO A 117 1.60 17.08 1.38
CA PRO A 117 0.59 18.05 1.77
C PRO A 117 -0.01 18.74 0.53
N PRO A 118 -1.23 19.28 0.62
CA PRO A 118 -1.84 20.02 -0.49
C PRO A 118 -0.94 21.13 -1.03
N GLY A 119 -0.73 21.14 -2.34
CA GLY A 119 0.07 22.17 -3.03
C GLY A 119 1.59 21.98 -2.96
N ALA A 120 2.08 20.90 -2.33
CA ALA A 120 3.47 20.48 -2.50
C ALA A 120 3.74 19.98 -3.92
N VAL A 121 5.00 20.04 -4.31
CA VAL A 121 5.56 19.55 -5.56
C VAL A 121 6.37 18.29 -5.24
N VAL A 122 6.19 17.25 -6.06
CA VAL A 122 6.95 16.00 -5.95
C VAL A 122 8.46 16.30 -5.99
N ASP A 123 9.23 15.59 -5.16
CA ASP A 123 10.69 15.74 -4.99
C ASP A 123 11.21 17.05 -4.35
N GLU A 124 10.37 18.10 -4.24
CA GLU A 124 10.76 19.39 -3.69
C GLU A 124 10.48 19.50 -2.18
N GLU A 125 9.29 19.07 -1.74
CA GLU A 125 8.88 19.14 -0.33
C GLU A 125 9.10 17.82 0.44
N PRO A 126 9.29 17.90 1.77
CA PRO A 126 9.40 16.72 2.61
C PRO A 126 8.04 16.01 2.76
N GLY A 127 7.92 14.82 2.18
CA GLY A 127 6.75 13.94 2.35
C GLY A 127 6.87 12.92 3.46
N ILE A 128 5.85 12.07 3.52
CA ILE A 128 5.79 10.86 4.34
C ILE A 128 5.69 9.66 3.41
N LEU A 129 6.60 8.69 3.58
CA LEU A 129 6.57 7.42 2.90
C LEU A 129 5.89 6.37 3.78
N LEU A 130 4.81 5.79 3.28
CA LEU A 130 4.06 4.70 3.90
C LEU A 130 4.47 3.39 3.25
N GLN A 131 5.20 2.53 3.98
CA GLN A 131 5.39 1.16 3.55
C GLN A 131 4.08 0.39 3.82
N LEU A 132 3.50 -0.18 2.77
CA LEU A 132 2.25 -0.91 2.84
C LEU A 132 2.46 -2.36 3.28
N SER A 133 1.52 -2.88 4.05
CA SER A 133 1.43 -4.31 4.31
C SER A 133 0.82 -5.02 3.09
N VAL A 134 1.67 -5.59 2.24
CA VAL A 134 1.24 -6.27 1.01
C VAL A 134 0.32 -7.46 1.31
N ASP A 135 0.56 -8.19 2.40
CA ASP A 135 -0.28 -9.32 2.81
C ASP A 135 -1.72 -8.90 3.09
N ILE A 136 -1.92 -7.86 3.91
CA ILE A 136 -3.26 -7.36 4.24
C ILE A 136 -3.90 -6.71 3.02
N LEU A 137 -3.11 -5.99 2.23
CA LEU A 137 -3.60 -5.39 1.00
C LEU A 137 -4.17 -6.46 0.07
N LEU A 138 -3.42 -7.53 -0.23
CA LEU A 138 -3.90 -8.62 -1.08
C LEU A 138 -5.13 -9.33 -0.49
N TYR A 139 -5.17 -9.53 0.83
CA TYR A 139 -6.34 -10.09 1.50
C TYR A 139 -7.60 -9.24 1.27
N LEU A 140 -7.51 -7.92 1.46
CA LEU A 140 -8.61 -7.00 1.22
C LEU A 140 -9.04 -6.95 -0.25
N LEU A 141 -8.08 -7.09 -1.16
CA LEU A 141 -8.35 -7.15 -2.59
C LEU A 141 -9.10 -8.44 -2.96
N PHE A 142 -8.76 -9.57 -2.34
CA PHE A 142 -9.45 -10.84 -2.60
C PHE A 142 -10.91 -10.84 -2.18
N ASP A 143 -11.26 -10.09 -1.14
CA ASP A 143 -12.65 -9.86 -0.76
C ASP A 143 -13.42 -9.06 -1.85
N GLN A 144 -12.71 -8.24 -2.64
CA GLN A 144 -13.26 -7.47 -3.77
C GLN A 144 -13.25 -8.23 -5.11
N GLU A 145 -13.33 -9.58 -5.08
CA GLU A 145 -13.36 -10.46 -6.25
C GLU A 145 -12.03 -10.55 -7.04
N ILE A 146 -10.93 -10.10 -6.46
CA ILE A 146 -9.58 -10.31 -7.01
C ILE A 146 -9.09 -11.71 -6.61
N ARG A 147 -8.30 -12.36 -7.45
CA ARG A 147 -7.73 -13.68 -7.20
C ARG A 147 -6.24 -13.69 -7.51
N LYS A 148 -5.53 -14.63 -6.91
CA LYS A 148 -4.15 -14.96 -7.30
C LYS A 148 -4.14 -15.49 -8.73
N VAL A 149 -3.11 -15.13 -9.51
CA VAL A 149 -2.85 -15.75 -10.82
C VAL A 149 -2.39 -17.20 -10.60
N GLU A 150 -3.12 -18.16 -11.16
CA GLU A 150 -2.74 -19.57 -11.16
C GLU A 150 -1.85 -19.89 -12.40
N PRO A 151 -0.83 -20.76 -12.26
CA PRO A 151 0.01 -21.21 -13.38
C PRO A 151 -0.74 -21.99 -14.47
#